data_AF-A0A5R2NAA2-F1
#
_entry.id   AF-A0A5R2NAA2-F1
#
_cell.length_a   1.000
_cell.length_b   1.000
_cell.length_c   1.000
_cell.angle_alpha   90.00
_cell.angle_beta   90.00
_cell.angle_gamma   90.00
#
_symmetry.space_group_name_H-M   'P 1'
#
loop_
_entity.id
_entity.type
_entity.pdbx_description
1 polymer ?
#
loop_
_entity_poly.entity_id
_entity_poly.type
_entity_poly.pdbx_seq_one_letter_code
_entity_poly.pdbx_strand_id
1 'polypeptide(L)'
;MVQRKATAKRTVATAKGRASANDAAPKDRRRERGEASVQRILDATIELIAEEGLASVTMQRIAEHVGSSNALVVFHFRSKENLFRAVLQYLSDQYDALWLALVRAPGLAPVERLLGAVDCAQRFARQHPKWVSVFVVFSSD
;
A
#
# COMPACT_ATOMS: atom_id res chain seq x y z
N MET A 1 -31.96 -5.20 -70.24
CA MET A 1 -31.77 -4.02 -71.10
C MET A 1 -32.27 -2.81 -70.31
N VAL A 2 -31.45 -1.76 -70.20
CA VAL A 2 -31.73 -0.41 -69.61
C VAL A 2 -31.85 -0.40 -68.07
N GLN A 3 -30.80 -0.06 -67.30
CA GLN A 3 -30.30 1.29 -66.92
C GLN A 3 -31.37 2.15 -66.22
N ARG A 4 -31.14 3.04 -65.24
CA ARG A 4 -30.04 3.53 -64.38
C ARG A 4 -30.72 4.55 -63.45
N LYS A 5 -30.25 4.71 -62.20
CA LYS A 5 -30.20 5.96 -61.39
C LYS A 5 -29.62 5.56 -60.01
N ALA A 6 -28.33 5.71 -59.74
CA ALA A 6 -27.56 6.93 -59.48
C ALA A 6 -28.07 7.74 -58.27
N THR A 7 -27.51 7.44 -57.09
CA THR A 7 -27.52 8.35 -55.94
C THR A 7 -26.19 8.20 -55.20
N ALA A 8 -25.40 9.28 -55.20
CA ALA A 8 -24.13 9.40 -54.54
C ALA A 8 -24.27 9.49 -53.01
N LYS A 9 -23.31 8.92 -52.26
CA LYS A 9 -22.90 9.31 -50.91
C LYS A 9 -21.55 8.63 -50.62
N ARG A 10 -20.45 9.35 -50.83
CA ARG A 10 -19.67 10.11 -49.84
C ARG A 10 -18.82 9.20 -48.94
N THR A 11 -17.56 9.08 -49.35
CA THR A 11 -16.38 8.70 -48.58
C THR A 11 -16.30 9.43 -47.25
N VAL A 12 -16.10 8.71 -46.15
CA VAL A 12 -15.33 9.19 -44.99
C VAL A 12 -14.52 8.01 -44.46
N ALA A 13 -13.22 8.06 -44.68
CA ALA A 13 -12.24 7.34 -43.89
C ALA A 13 -12.19 7.99 -42.50
N THR A 14 -12.24 7.19 -41.44
CA THR A 14 -11.94 7.66 -40.08
C THR A 14 -10.90 6.76 -39.48
N ALA A 15 -9.69 7.31 -39.36
CA ALA A 15 -8.57 6.76 -38.65
C ALA A 15 -8.97 6.49 -37.18
N LYS A 16 -8.89 5.22 -36.77
CA LYS A 16 -9.02 4.84 -35.36
C LYS A 16 -7.69 5.15 -34.67
N GLY A 17 -7.65 6.31 -34.03
CA GLY A 17 -6.53 6.75 -33.21
C GLY A 17 -6.17 5.70 -32.17
N ARG A 18 -4.87 5.43 -32.06
CA ARG A 18 -4.26 4.81 -30.89
C ARG A 18 -4.52 5.74 -29.71
N ALA A 19 -5.48 5.39 -28.85
CA ALA A 19 -5.62 6.00 -27.55
C ALA A 19 -4.32 5.71 -26.77
N SER A 20 -3.54 6.77 -26.56
CA SER A 20 -2.27 6.73 -25.84
C SER A 20 -2.55 6.57 -24.35
N ALA A 21 -1.90 5.62 -23.70
CA ALA A 21 -1.93 5.37 -22.26
C ALA A 21 -1.21 6.45 -21.43
N ASN A 22 -1.29 7.74 -21.81
CA ASN A 22 -0.46 8.80 -21.26
C ASN A 22 -1.24 9.99 -20.63
N ASP A 23 -2.57 9.88 -20.47
CA ASP A 23 -3.42 10.99 -19.99
C ASP A 23 -3.70 10.99 -18.47
N ALA A 24 -2.99 10.20 -17.67
CA ALA A 24 -3.01 10.39 -16.22
C ALA A 24 -2.36 11.74 -15.88
N ALA A 25 -3.16 12.70 -15.42
CA ALA A 25 -2.77 14.10 -15.19
C ALA A 25 -1.63 14.23 -14.15
N PRO A 26 -0.82 15.32 -14.18
CA PRO A 26 0.38 15.47 -13.35
C PRO A 26 0.16 15.38 -11.83
N LYS A 27 -1.05 15.66 -11.35
CA LYS A 27 -1.41 15.59 -9.91
C LYS A 27 -1.51 14.15 -9.41
N ASP A 28 -1.96 13.22 -10.26
CA ASP A 28 -2.17 11.82 -9.89
C ASP A 28 -0.83 11.11 -9.71
N ARG A 29 0.07 11.25 -10.70
CA ARG A 29 1.44 10.69 -10.64
C ARG A 29 2.25 11.20 -9.46
N ARG A 30 2.07 12.48 -9.08
CA ARG A 30 2.76 13.05 -7.90
C ARG A 30 2.26 12.43 -6.61
N ARG A 31 0.96 12.17 -6.50
CA ARG A 31 0.34 11.53 -5.34
C ARG A 31 0.78 10.07 -5.24
N GLU A 32 0.69 9.31 -6.33
CA GLU A 32 1.17 7.92 -6.41
C GLU A 32 2.64 7.79 -6.01
N ARG A 33 3.51 8.68 -6.51
CA ARG A 33 4.92 8.70 -6.13
C ARG A 33 5.14 9.04 -4.65
N GLY A 34 4.28 9.89 -4.08
CA GLY A 34 4.26 10.22 -2.67
C GLY A 34 3.87 9.01 -1.82
N GLU A 35 2.76 8.35 -2.15
CA GLU A 35 2.27 7.14 -1.48
C GLU A 35 3.30 6.00 -1.57
N ALA A 36 3.89 5.77 -2.75
CA ALA A 36 4.95 4.79 -2.92
C ALA A 36 6.22 5.11 -2.12
N SER A 37 6.51 6.40 -1.88
CA SER A 37 7.65 6.80 -1.04
C SER A 37 7.35 6.61 0.45
N VAL A 38 6.12 6.92 0.88
CA VAL A 38 5.66 6.64 2.25
C VAL A 38 5.74 5.15 2.55
N GLN A 39 5.21 4.30 1.66
CA GLN A 39 5.23 2.85 1.86
C GLN A 39 6.65 2.31 2.02
N ARG A 40 7.58 2.69 1.13
CA ARG A 40 9.00 2.29 1.23
C ARG A 40 9.64 2.69 2.56
N ILE A 41 9.30 3.86 3.09
CA ILE A 41 9.83 4.31 4.38
C ILE A 41 9.25 3.49 5.54
N LEU A 42 7.96 3.15 5.50
CA LEU A 42 7.35 2.29 6.52
C LEU A 42 7.97 0.90 6.52
N ASP A 43 8.12 0.29 5.35
CA ASP A 43 8.69 -1.06 5.19
C ASP A 43 10.13 -1.11 5.72
N ALA A 44 10.97 -0.14 5.34
CA ALA A 44 12.34 -0.04 5.85
C ALA A 44 12.41 0.18 7.36
N THR A 45 11.48 0.97 7.91
CA THR A 45 11.43 1.20 9.36
C THR A 45 11.10 -0.10 10.09
N ILE A 46 10.13 -0.87 9.59
CA ILE A 46 9.77 -2.18 10.12
C ILE A 46 10.96 -3.15 10.06
N GLU A 47 11.69 -3.19 8.95
CA GLU A 47 12.88 -4.03 8.79
C GLU A 47 13.95 -3.69 9.82
N LEU A 48 14.31 -2.40 9.94
CA LEU A 48 15.33 -1.95 10.88
C LEU A 48 14.93 -2.24 12.33
N ILE A 49 13.66 -2.04 12.72
CA ILE A 49 13.20 -2.38 14.07
C ILE A 49 13.31 -3.89 14.31
N ALA A 50 12.91 -4.71 13.33
CA ALA A 50 12.92 -6.16 13.47
C ALA A 50 14.34 -6.76 13.54
N GLU A 51 15.31 -6.14 12.86
CA GLU A 51 16.69 -6.66 12.76
C GLU A 51 17.63 -6.06 13.82
N GLU A 52 17.48 -4.77 14.10
CA GLU A 52 18.42 -4.00 14.91
C GLU A 52 17.80 -3.40 16.18
N GLY A 53 16.51 -3.61 16.42
CA GLY A 53 15.77 -3.05 17.57
C GLY A 53 15.42 -1.56 17.44
N LEU A 54 14.64 -1.04 18.39
CA LEU A 54 14.07 0.32 18.30
C LEU A 54 15.11 1.46 18.43
N ALA A 55 16.19 1.20 19.17
CA ALA A 55 17.23 2.18 19.49
C ALA A 55 18.10 2.54 18.29
N SER A 56 18.35 1.60 17.37
CA SER A 56 19.17 1.80 16.18
C SER A 56 18.48 2.66 15.11
N VAL A 57 17.15 2.78 15.18
CA VAL A 57 16.36 3.46 14.16
C VAL A 57 16.48 4.97 14.28
N THR A 58 16.99 5.62 13.24
CA THR A 58 17.03 7.09 13.14
C THR A 58 16.50 7.52 11.78
N MET A 59 16.01 8.76 11.68
CA MET A 59 15.51 9.32 10.41
C MET A 59 16.55 9.24 9.30
N GLN A 60 17.83 9.43 9.65
CA GLN A 60 18.95 9.30 8.73
C GLN A 60 19.19 7.85 8.30
N ARG A 61 19.25 6.90 9.24
CA ARG A 61 19.48 5.49 8.91
C ARG A 61 18.35 4.90 8.06
N ILE A 62 17.11 5.31 8.32
CA ILE A 62 15.96 4.94 7.49
C ILE A 62 16.14 5.50 6.07
N ALA A 63 16.53 6.77 5.93
CA ALA A 63 16.77 7.38 4.62
C ALA A 63 17.87 6.66 3.83
N GLU A 64 18.97 6.30 4.50
CA GLU A 64 20.06 5.50 3.94
C GLU A 64 19.55 4.12 3.47
N HIS A 65 18.76 3.43 4.29
CA HIS A 65 18.21 2.11 3.97
C HIS A 65 17.27 2.12 2.76
N VAL A 66 16.43 3.15 2.61
CA VAL A 66 15.53 3.29 1.44
C VAL A 66 16.17 3.93 0.21
N GLY A 67 17.44 4.32 0.29
CA GLY A 67 18.13 5.05 -0.79
C GLY A 67 17.52 6.43 -1.08
N SER A 68 17.09 7.14 -0.04
CA SER A 68 16.46 8.46 -0.13
C SER A 68 17.21 9.51 0.69
N SER A 69 16.91 10.79 0.49
CA SER A 69 17.43 11.86 1.34
C SER A 69 16.72 11.91 2.70
N ASN A 70 17.47 12.24 3.75
CA ASN A 70 16.91 12.51 5.08
C ASN A 70 15.82 13.61 5.04
N ALA A 71 16.04 14.65 4.22
CA ALA A 71 15.05 15.70 4.00
C ALA A 71 13.69 15.19 3.50
N LEU A 72 13.66 14.15 2.66
CA LEU A 72 12.41 13.56 2.19
C LEU A 72 11.67 12.80 3.30
N VAL A 73 12.41 12.06 4.13
CA VAL A 73 11.83 11.33 5.28
C VAL A 73 11.25 12.32 6.30
N VAL A 74 12.01 13.37 6.63
CA VAL A 74 11.55 14.46 7.50
C VAL A 74 10.37 15.22 6.89
N PHE A 75 10.33 15.39 5.57
CA PHE A 75 9.18 16.01 4.90
C PHE A 75 7.89 15.22 5.11
N HIS A 76 7.95 13.88 4.99
CA HIS A 76 6.77 13.03 5.15
C HIS A 76 6.33 12.86 6.60
N PHE A 77 7.26 12.62 7.52
CA PHE A 77 6.92 12.20 8.88
C PHE A 77 7.20 13.24 9.96
N ARG A 78 8.01 14.28 9.67
CA ARG A 78 8.40 15.37 10.59
C ARG A 78 9.25 14.94 11.79
N SER A 79 8.93 13.84 12.47
CA SER A 79 9.66 13.31 13.61
C SER A 79 9.68 11.77 13.63
N LYS A 80 10.55 11.20 14.46
CA LYS A 80 10.68 9.74 14.65
C LYS A 80 9.40 9.16 15.27
N GLU A 81 8.78 9.88 16.21
CA GLU A 81 7.54 9.48 16.90
C GLU A 81 6.36 9.42 15.93
N ASN A 82 6.25 10.38 15.02
CA ASN A 82 5.21 10.37 13.99
C ASN A 82 5.41 9.24 12.98
N LEU A 83 6.65 8.94 12.62
CA LEU A 83 6.96 7.77 11.79
C LEU A 83 6.57 6.48 12.50
N PHE A 84 6.89 6.33 13.78
CA PHE A 84 6.52 5.15 14.56
C PHE A 84 5.01 5.01 14.72
N ARG A 85 4.29 6.11 14.96
CA ARG A 85 2.83 6.12 14.95
C ARG A 85 2.29 5.66 13.60
N ALA A 86 2.87 6.12 12.50
CA ALA A 86 2.45 5.72 11.16
C ALA A 86 2.72 4.24 10.88
N VAL A 87 3.86 3.70 11.35
CA VAL A 87 4.16 2.26 11.28
C VAL A 87 3.12 1.46 12.06
N LEU A 88 2.87 1.81 13.33
CA LEU A 88 1.89 1.11 14.17
C LEU A 88 0.48 1.18 13.58
N GLN A 89 0.07 2.33 13.06
CA GLN A 89 -1.22 2.47 12.38
C GLN A 89 -1.29 1.59 11.14
N TYR A 90 -0.26 1.60 10.29
CA TYR A 90 -0.20 0.76 9.10
C TYR A 90 -0.32 -0.73 9.46
N LEU A 91 0.43 -1.19 10.47
CA LEU A 91 0.36 -2.57 10.93
C LEU A 91 -1.03 -2.94 11.48
N SER A 92 -1.63 -2.03 12.26
CA SER A 92 -3.00 -2.19 12.78
C SER A 92 -4.02 -2.30 11.66
N ASP A 93 -3.96 -1.42 10.66
CA ASP A 93 -4.89 -1.40 9.54
C ASP A 93 -4.85 -2.72 8.74
N GLN A 94 -3.66 -3.29 8.56
CA GLN A 94 -3.49 -4.58 7.87
C GLN A 94 -4.08 -5.74 8.69
N TYR A 95 -3.86 -5.73 10.00
CA TYR A 95 -4.44 -6.72 10.90
C TYR A 95 -5.98 -6.60 10.93
N ASP A 96 -6.50 -5.38 11.05
CA ASP A 96 -7.93 -5.08 11.09
C ASP A 96 -8.64 -5.49 9.79
N ALA A 97 -8.01 -5.27 8.63
CA ALA A 97 -8.54 -5.72 7.36
C ALA A 97 -8.69 -7.25 7.30
N LEU A 98 -7.69 -8.00 7.78
CA LEU A 98 -7.74 -9.46 7.84
C LEU A 98 -8.79 -9.93 8.87
N TRP A 99 -8.85 -9.28 10.03
CA TRP A 99 -9.82 -9.56 11.07
C TRP A 99 -11.25 -9.34 10.59
N LEU A 100 -11.50 -8.25 9.86
CA LEU A 100 -12.80 -7.98 9.28
C LEU A 100 -13.23 -9.10 8.31
N ALA A 101 -12.30 -9.56 7.49
CA ALA A 101 -12.55 -10.60 6.49
C ALA A 101 -12.76 -12.01 7.08
N LEU A 102 -12.09 -12.36 8.18
CA LEU A 102 -12.11 -13.73 8.72
C LEU A 102 -12.98 -13.89 9.97
N VAL A 103 -13.13 -12.85 10.78
CA VAL A 103 -13.81 -12.91 12.09
C VAL A 103 -15.13 -12.17 12.07
N ARG A 104 -15.20 -11.06 11.34
CA ARG A 104 -16.40 -10.23 11.24
C ARG A 104 -17.18 -10.41 9.95
N ALA A 105 -16.83 -11.41 9.13
CA ALA A 105 -17.58 -11.70 7.93
C ALA A 105 -19.08 -11.96 8.24
N PRO A 106 -19.99 -11.50 7.38
CA PRO A 106 -21.42 -11.74 7.54
C PRO A 106 -21.75 -13.23 7.50
N GLY A 107 -22.74 -13.66 8.27
CA GLY A 107 -23.26 -15.04 8.22
C GLY A 107 -22.44 -16.08 8.98
N LEU A 108 -21.30 -15.72 9.59
CA LEU A 108 -20.53 -16.66 10.41
C LEU A 108 -21.20 -16.96 11.76
N ALA A 109 -21.31 -18.24 12.08
CA ALA A 109 -21.67 -18.75 13.40
C ALA A 109 -20.58 -18.43 14.44
N PRO A 110 -20.90 -18.38 15.76
CA PRO A 110 -19.93 -18.02 16.79
C PRO A 110 -18.65 -18.86 16.78
N VAL A 111 -18.75 -20.17 16.56
CA VAL A 111 -17.59 -21.07 16.48
C VAL A 111 -16.68 -20.76 15.29
N GLU A 112 -17.26 -20.40 14.14
CA GLU A 112 -16.51 -20.03 12.94
C GLU A 112 -15.75 -18.72 13.15
N ARG A 113 -16.30 -17.79 13.93
CA ARG A 113 -15.59 -16.56 14.32
C ARG A 113 -14.39 -16.84 15.21
N LEU A 114 -14.52 -17.77 16.16
CA LEU A 114 -13.40 -18.19 17.02
C LEU A 114 -12.29 -18.85 16.21
N LEU A 115 -12.64 -19.77 15.30
CA LEU A 115 -11.69 -20.38 14.39
C LEU A 115 -11.03 -19.34 13.47
N GLY A 116 -11.84 -18.42 12.92
CA GLY A 116 -11.36 -17.31 12.11
C GLY A 116 -10.40 -16.39 12.85
N ALA A 117 -10.55 -16.20 14.16
CA ALA A 117 -9.64 -15.40 14.98
C ALA A 117 -8.27 -16.07 15.13
N VAL A 118 -8.26 -17.39 15.35
CA VAL A 118 -7.03 -18.19 15.38
C VAL A 118 -6.35 -18.17 14.01
N ASP A 119 -7.11 -18.38 12.94
CA ASP A 119 -6.61 -18.34 11.56
C ASP A 119 -6.05 -16.97 11.19
N CYS A 120 -6.70 -15.89 11.60
CA CYS A 120 -6.24 -14.51 11.40
C CYS A 120 -4.86 -14.31 12.05
N ALA A 121 -4.74 -14.63 13.34
CA ALA A 121 -3.49 -14.49 14.07
C ALA A 121 -2.37 -15.35 13.45
N GLN A 122 -2.66 -16.60 13.11
CA GLN A 122 -1.68 -17.49 12.47
C GLN A 122 -1.24 -17.02 11.09
N ARG A 123 -2.17 -16.58 10.24
CA ARG A 123 -1.86 -16.06 8.90
C ARG A 123 -1.01 -14.81 9.00
N PHE A 124 -1.40 -13.87 9.86
CA PHE A 124 -0.66 -12.63 10.07
C PHE A 124 0.78 -12.91 10.52
N ALA A 125 0.96 -13.79 11.53
CA ALA A 125 2.28 -14.16 12.01
C ALA A 125 3.15 -14.87 10.96
N ARG A 126 2.57 -15.77 10.15
CA ARG A 126 3.30 -16.49 9.09
C ARG A 126 3.68 -15.61 7.92
N GLN A 127 2.80 -14.68 7.52
CA GLN A 127 3.03 -13.82 6.35
C GLN A 127 3.92 -12.62 6.71
N HIS A 128 3.88 -12.17 7.95
CA HIS A 128 4.56 -10.96 8.40
C HIS A 128 5.37 -11.20 9.70
N PRO A 129 6.38 -12.08 9.69
CA PRO A 129 7.14 -12.42 10.90
C PRO A 129 7.81 -11.18 11.53
N LYS A 130 8.29 -10.24 10.71
CA LYS A 130 8.90 -8.97 11.17
C LYS A 130 7.88 -8.00 11.78
N TRP A 131 6.59 -8.13 11.50
CA TRP A 131 5.57 -7.22 12.04
C TRP A 131 5.19 -7.60 13.47
N VAL A 132 5.17 -8.89 13.77
CA VAL A 132 4.93 -9.41 15.13
C VAL A 132 6.02 -8.92 16.08
N SER A 133 7.29 -8.94 15.67
CA SER A 133 8.39 -8.43 16.50
C SER A 133 8.23 -6.94 16.80
N VAL A 134 7.75 -6.14 15.85
CA VAL A 134 7.51 -4.70 16.06
C VAL A 134 6.44 -4.48 17.13
N PHE A 135 5.29 -5.16 17.07
CA PHE A 135 4.25 -5.05 18.10
C PHE A 135 4.76 -5.43 19.50
N VAL A 136 5.54 -6.51 19.60
CA VAL A 136 6.09 -6.96 20.89
C VAL A 136 7.06 -5.93 21.45
N VAL A 137 7.96 -5.39 20.62
CA VAL A 137 8.92 -4.35 21.04
C VAL A 137 8.19 -3.12 21.55
N PHE A 138 7.21 -2.59 20.83
CA PHE A 138 6.44 -1.42 21.27
C PHE A 138 5.53 -1.67 22.49
N SER A 139 5.15 -2.93 22.75
CA SER A 139 4.38 -3.28 23.95
C SER A 139 5.22 -3.46 25.22
N SER A 140 6.55 -3.46 25.07
CA SER A 140 7.51 -3.74 26.15
C SER A 140 8.17 -2.48 26.73
N ASP A 141 7.99 -1.33 26.10
CA ASP A 141 8.43 0.01 26.54
C ASP A 141 7.26 0.81 27.15
#